data_AF-A0ABD5S6F5-F1
#
_entry.id   AF-A0ABD5S6F5-F1
#
_cell.length_a   1.000
_cell.length_b   1.000
_cell.length_c   1.000
_cell.angle_alpha   90.00
_cell.angle_beta   90.00
_cell.angle_gamma   90.00
#
_symmetry.space_group_name_H-M   'P 1'
#
loop_
_entity.id
_entity.type
_entity.pdbx_description
1 polymer ?
#
loop_
_entity_poly.entity_id
_entity_poly.type
_entity_poly.pdbx_seq_one_letter_code
_entity_poly.pdbx_strand_id
1 'polypeptide(L)'
;MGRTTPTYRDTLRAIEDRWGPYRRTLRRRDQPRFDQLFVYARTHADAAGMLNHDDRFAPLLVSIAIEQERRIDELEARITELEDSTSPDCADR
;
A
#
# COMPACT_ATOMS: atom_id res chain seq x y z
N MET A 1 -25.32 1.91 -27.34
CA MET A 1 -24.06 1.35 -26.83
C MET A 1 -23.86 1.86 -25.42
N GLY A 2 -24.25 1.06 -24.42
CA GLY A 2 -24.27 1.47 -23.01
C GLY A 2 -22.88 1.81 -22.51
N ARG A 3 -22.72 3.02 -21.97
CA ARG A 3 -21.50 3.44 -21.27
C ARG A 3 -21.53 2.80 -19.89
N THR A 4 -20.89 1.64 -19.74
CA THR A 4 -20.64 1.07 -18.41
C THR A 4 -19.87 2.11 -17.60
N THR A 5 -20.40 2.53 -16.46
CA THR A 5 -19.70 3.46 -15.56
C THR A 5 -18.38 2.81 -15.15
N PRO A 6 -17.23 3.44 -15.40
CA PRO A 6 -15.94 2.84 -15.06
C PRO A 6 -15.88 2.57 -13.55
N THR A 7 -15.48 1.37 -13.19
CA THR A 7 -15.32 0.99 -11.79
C THR A 7 -14.11 1.71 -11.18
N TYR A 8 -14.05 1.77 -9.85
CA TYR A 8 -12.84 2.26 -9.17
C TYR A 8 -11.61 1.41 -9.55
N ARG A 9 -11.78 0.11 -9.82
CA ARG A 9 -10.70 -0.76 -10.33
C ARG A 9 -10.20 -0.35 -11.72
N ASP A 10 -11.10 0.04 -12.63
CA ASP A 10 -10.72 0.56 -13.95
C ASP A 10 -9.94 1.88 -13.82
N THR A 11 -10.36 2.71 -12.87
CA THR A 11 -9.66 3.96 -12.53
C THR A 11 -8.25 3.68 -11.99
N LEU A 12 -8.09 2.72 -11.07
CA LEU A 12 -6.78 2.33 -10.53
C LEU A 12 -5.84 1.86 -11.65
N ARG A 13 -6.33 1.04 -12.58
CA ARG A 13 -5.54 0.60 -13.73
C ARG A 13 -5.10 1.77 -14.61
N ALA A 14 -6.02 2.70 -14.90
CA ALA A 14 -5.71 3.90 -15.68
C ALA A 14 -4.69 4.82 -14.99
N ILE A 15 -4.71 4.89 -13.65
CA ILE A 15 -3.69 5.61 -12.87
C ILE A 15 -2.36 4.87 -13.03
N GLU A 16 -2.28 3.58 -12.72
CA GLU A 16 -1.05 2.78 -12.82
C GLU A 16 -0.37 2.89 -14.19
N ASP A 17 -1.14 2.78 -15.27
CA ASP A 17 -0.64 2.93 -16.64
C ASP A 17 0.01 4.30 -16.87
N ARG A 18 -0.59 5.37 -16.32
CA ARG A 18 -0.06 6.74 -16.40
C ARG A 18 1.27 6.90 -15.67
N TRP A 19 1.49 6.14 -14.61
CA TRP A 19 2.75 6.15 -13.85
C TRP A 19 3.84 5.24 -14.45
N GLY A 20 3.55 4.51 -15.53
CA GLY A 20 4.53 3.66 -16.23
C GLY A 20 5.85 4.37 -16.56
N PRO A 21 5.87 5.60 -17.12
CA PRO A 21 7.11 6.35 -17.35
C PRO A 21 7.89 6.62 -16.06
N TYR A 22 7.21 7.04 -14.99
CA TYR A 22 7.84 7.27 -13.68
C TYR A 22 8.49 5.98 -13.15
N ARG A 23 7.77 4.85 -13.18
CA ARG A 23 8.28 3.53 -12.78
C ARG A 23 9.56 3.16 -13.53
N ARG A 24 9.65 3.46 -14.83
CA ARG A 24 10.85 3.16 -15.65
C ARG A 24 12.07 3.99 -15.24
N THR A 25 11.86 5.19 -14.68
CA THR A 25 12.95 6.04 -14.18
C THR A 25 13.43 5.65 -12.78
N LEU A 26 12.65 4.87 -12.02
CA LEU A 26 13.05 4.39 -10.71
C LEU A 26 14.23 3.40 -10.80
N ARG A 27 15.10 3.44 -9.79
CA ARG A 27 16.15 2.44 -9.61
C ARG A 27 15.50 1.06 -9.52
N ARG A 28 16.17 0.03 -10.08
CA ARG A 28 15.66 -1.36 -10.09
C ARG A 28 15.26 -1.86 -8.70
N ARG A 29 15.95 -1.43 -7.65
CA ARG A 29 15.64 -1.79 -6.25
C ARG A 29 14.32 -1.19 -5.73
N ASP A 30 13.84 -0.11 -6.33
CA ASP A 30 12.67 0.64 -5.88
C ASP A 30 11.41 0.30 -6.71
N GLN A 31 11.58 -0.30 -7.90
CA GLN A 31 10.45 -0.75 -8.72
C GLN A 31 9.52 -1.75 -8.01
N PRO A 32 10.02 -2.78 -7.29
CA PRO A 32 9.13 -3.69 -6.55
C PRO A 32 8.34 -2.99 -5.45
N ARG A 33 8.94 -1.99 -4.77
CA ARG A 33 8.25 -1.20 -3.75
C ARG A 33 7.15 -0.34 -4.37
N PHE A 34 7.42 0.24 -5.53
CA PHE A 34 6.45 1.00 -6.29
C PHE A 34 5.27 0.13 -6.73
N ASP A 35 5.52 -1.07 -7.28
CA ASP A 35 4.47 -2.00 -7.70
C ASP A 35 3.59 -2.43 -6.52
N GLN A 36 4.19 -2.60 -5.33
CA GLN A 36 3.47 -2.94 -4.11
C GLN A 36 2.44 -1.87 -3.70
N LEU A 37 2.68 -0.59 -3.99
CA LEU A 37 1.73 0.49 -3.67
C LEU A 37 0.38 0.28 -4.38
N PHE A 38 0.40 -0.20 -5.62
CA PHE A 38 -0.83 -0.48 -6.37
C PHE A 38 -1.52 -1.75 -5.90
N VAL A 39 -0.78 -2.70 -5.31
CA VAL A 39 -1.38 -3.85 -4.61
C VAL A 39 -2.18 -3.36 -3.41
N TYR A 40 -1.60 -2.49 -2.57
CA TYR A 40 -2.29 -1.89 -1.42
C TYR A 40 -3.54 -1.12 -1.85
N ALA A 41 -3.43 -0.27 -2.88
CA ALA A 41 -4.57 0.47 -3.41
C ALA A 41 -5.70 -0.44 -3.92
N ARG A 42 -5.38 -1.61 -4.49
CA ARG A 42 -6.38 -2.58 -4.95
C ARG A 42 -7.04 -3.34 -3.81
N THR A 43 -6.33 -3.65 -2.73
CA THR A 43 -6.90 -4.30 -1.53
C THR A 43 -8.06 -3.50 -0.95
N HIS A 44 -7.96 -2.17 -1.00
CA HIS A 44 -8.96 -1.24 -0.46
C HIS A 44 -9.91 -0.67 -1.53
N ALA A 45 -9.87 -1.21 -2.76
CA ALA A 45 -10.66 -0.71 -3.89
C ALA A 45 -12.18 -0.78 -3.65
N ASP A 46 -12.64 -1.78 -2.89
CA ASP A 46 -14.07 -1.96 -2.60
C ASP A 46 -14.56 -0.90 -1.58
N ALA A 47 -13.71 -0.48 -0.64
CA ALA A 47 -14.00 0.63 0.28
C ALA A 47 -13.96 1.99 -0.42
N ALA A 48 -12.96 2.20 -1.29
CA ALA A 48 -12.82 3.42 -2.07
C ALA A 48 -13.93 3.60 -3.12
N GLY A 49 -14.49 2.51 -3.65
CA GLY A 49 -15.62 2.56 -4.59
C GLY A 49 -16.93 3.08 -3.99
N MET A 50 -17.06 3.10 -2.66
CA MET A 50 -18.23 3.65 -1.95
C MET A 50 -18.16 5.17 -1.77
N LEU A 51 -16.95 5.74 -1.81
CA LEU A 51 -16.72 7.17 -1.83
C LEU A 51 -16.90 7.66 -3.27
N ASN A 52 -18.04 8.29 -3.57
CA ASN A 52 -18.23 9.11 -4.79
C ASN A 52 -17.34 10.37 -4.70
N HIS A 53 -16.03 10.20 -4.60
CA HIS A 53 -15.08 11.29 -4.45
C HIS A 53 -14.61 11.77 -5.82
N ASP A 54 -14.74 13.08 -6.07
CA ASP A 54 -14.23 13.72 -7.29
C ASP A 54 -12.71 13.54 -7.47
N ASP A 55 -11.97 13.46 -6.35
CA ASP A 55 -10.55 13.15 -6.35
C ASP A 55 -10.33 11.64 -6.21
N ARG A 56 -9.98 11.00 -7.34
CA ARG A 56 -9.73 9.56 -7.42
C ARG A 56 -8.35 9.17 -6.90
N PHE A 57 -7.47 10.14 -6.65
CA PHE A 57 -6.12 9.90 -6.16
C PHE A 57 -6.07 9.85 -4.63
N ALA A 58 -6.93 10.61 -3.96
CA ALA A 58 -7.00 10.62 -2.49
C ALA A 58 -7.28 9.22 -1.88
N PRO A 59 -8.26 8.43 -2.34
CA PRO A 59 -8.51 7.10 -1.78
C PRO A 59 -7.35 6.12 -2.04
N LEU A 60 -6.63 6.26 -3.17
CA LEU A 60 -5.42 5.48 -3.46
C LEU A 60 -4.33 5.76 -2.42
N LEU A 61 -4.09 7.03 -2.08
CA LEU A 61 -3.06 7.40 -1.10
C LEU A 61 -3.43 6.94 0.31
N VAL A 62 -4.70 7.05 0.69
CA VAL A 62 -5.19 6.56 1.99
C VAL A 62 -5.00 5.04 2.11
N SER A 63 -5.32 4.30 1.05
CA SER A 63 -5.15 2.85 1.01
C SER A 63 -3.68 2.44 1.19
N ILE A 64 -2.77 3.17 0.54
CA ILE A 64 -1.32 2.96 0.70
C ILE A 64 -0.88 3.27 2.13
N ALA A 65 -1.34 4.37 2.71
CA ALA A 65 -0.98 4.78 4.06
C ALA A 65 -1.41 3.75 5.11
N ILE A 66 -2.63 3.20 5.01
CA ILE A 66 -3.13 2.17 5.93
C ILE A 66 -2.25 0.92 5.91
N GLU A 67 -1.89 0.43 4.72
CA GLU A 67 -1.04 -0.77 4.62
C GLU A 67 0.41 -0.53 5.05
N GLN A 68 0.88 0.71 4.91
CA GLN A 68 2.19 1.11 5.43
C GLN A 68 2.18 1.19 6.95
N GLU A 69 1.15 1.76 7.56
CA GLU A 69 0.99 1.81 9.02
C GLU A 69 0.95 0.39 9.61
N ARG A 70 0.11 -0.48 9.04
CA ARG A 70 0.03 -1.89 9.44
C ARG A 70 1.39 -2.60 9.39
N ARG A 71 2.22 -2.30 8.38
CA ARG A 71 3.56 -2.86 8.24
C ARG A 71 4.53 -2.29 9.27
N ILE A 72 4.39 -1.02 9.65
CA ILE A 72 5.18 -0.40 10.71
C ILE A 72 4.86 -1.10 12.04
N ASP A 73 3.58 -1.24 12.38
CA ASP A 73 3.13 -1.95 13.59
C ASP A 73 3.71 -3.37 13.68
N GLU A 74 3.65 -4.14 12.58
CA GLU A 74 4.22 -5.49 12.52
C GLU A 74 5.74 -5.50 12.76
N LEU A 75 6.45 -4.52 12.24
CA LEU A 75 7.90 -4.41 12.41
C LEU A 75 8.26 -3.98 13.83
N GLU A 76 7.53 -3.04 14.41
CA GLU A 76 7.70 -2.59 15.80
C GLU A 76 7.42 -3.71 16.80
N ALA A 77 6.35 -4.49 16.59
CA ALA A 77 6.05 -5.66 17.39
C ALA A 77 7.18 -6.69 17.34
N ARG A 78 7.69 -6.97 16.13
CA ARG A 78 8.80 -7.93 15.93
C ARG A 78 10.11 -7.44 16.53
N ILE A 79 10.39 -6.13 16.50
CA ILE A 79 11.56 -5.55 17.17
C ILE A 79 11.43 -5.77 18.67
N THR A 80 10.28 -5.45 19.26
CA THR A 80 10.01 -5.67 20.69
C THR A 80 10.23 -7.12 21.09
N GLU A 81 9.67 -8.08 20.34
CA GLU A 81 9.86 -9.52 20.60
C GLU A 81 11.34 -9.95 20.53
N LEU A 82 12.10 -9.42 19.58
CA LEU A 82 13.52 -9.72 19.44
C LEU A 82 14.36 -9.08 20.55
N GLU A 83 14.03 -7.87 20.98
CA GLU A 83 14.68 -7.19 22.09
C GLU A 83 14.43 -7.93 23.41
N ASP A 84 13.19 -8.36 23.66
CA ASP A 84 12.82 -9.15 24.85
C ASP A 84 13.56 -10.49 24.90
N SER A 85 13.72 -11.17 23.76
CA SER A 85 14.45 -12.45 23.68
C SER A 85 15.97 -12.32 23.74
N THR A 86 16.52 -11.13 23.45
CA THR A 86 17.97 -10.86 23.49
C THR A 86 18.39 -10.18 24.80
N SER A 87 17.44 -9.76 25.64
CA SER A 87 17.73 -9.20 26.95
C SER A 87 18.41 -10.26 27.85
N PRO A 88 19.61 -9.98 28.40
CA PRO A 88 20.40 -10.94 29.19
C PRO A 88 19.78 -11.28 30.57
N ASP A 89 18.56 -10.83 30.85
CA ASP A 89 17.92 -10.90 32.17
C ASP A 89 17.33 -12.30 32.52
N CYS A 90 17.45 -13.28 31.62
CA CYS A 90 17.03 -14.67 31.88
C CYS A 90 18.18 -15.62 32.28
N ALA A 91 19.42 -15.13 32.37
CA ALA A 91 20.57 -15.94 32.81
C ALA A 91 20.81 -15.94 34.33
N ASP A 92 20.02 -15.19 35.12
CA ASP A 92 20.23 -15.04 36.56
C ASP A 92 18.95 -15.20 37.41
N ARG A 93 18.14 -16.23 37.11
CA ARG A 93 17.05 -16.65 38.00
C ARG A 93 16.86 -18.16 38.07
#